data_AF-A0A2D6BT45-F1
#
_entry.id   AF-A0A2D6BT45-F1
#
_cell.length_a   1.000
_cell.length_b   1.000
_cell.length_c   1.000
_cell.angle_alpha   90.00
_cell.angle_beta   90.00
_cell.angle_gamma   90.00
#
_symmetry.space_group_name_H-M   'P 1'
#
loop_
_entity.id
_entity.type
_entity.pdbx_description
1 polymer ?
#
loop_
_entity_poly.entity_id
_entity_poly.type
_entity_poly.pdbx_seq_one_letter_code
_entity_poly.pdbx_strand_id
1 'polypeptide(L)' 'MYTTRTPAHVPEELIRALERDFTHPQLVELVTAVAMENFRARFNRPFDVQSEDFSEGAFCPLPERAAEP' A
#
# COMPACT_ATOMS: atom_id res chain seq x y z
N MET A 1 -8.07 14.67 -0.89
CA MET A 1 -8.86 13.42 -0.85
C MET A 1 -8.41 12.53 -2.02
N TYR A 2 -7.53 11.56 -1.78
CA TYR A 2 -7.03 10.67 -2.82
C TYR A 2 -7.86 9.39 -2.83
N THR A 3 -8.80 9.28 -3.77
CA THR A 3 -9.42 7.98 -4.07
C THR A 3 -8.57 7.30 -5.14
N THR A 4 -8.24 6.03 -4.95
CA THR A 4 -7.58 5.24 -6.00
C THR A 4 -8.58 5.07 -7.16
N ARG A 5 -8.08 5.23 -8.39
CA ARG A 5 -8.91 5.13 -9.61
C ARG A 5 -9.55 3.75 -9.72
N THR A 6 -10.85 3.70 -10.03
CA THR A 6 -11.61 2.45 -10.22
C THR A 6 -12.33 2.48 -11.57
N PRO A 7 -12.07 1.53 -12.49
CA PRO A 7 -11.15 0.40 -12.35
C PRO A 7 -9.68 0.83 -12.25
N ALA A 8 -8.86 0.03 -11.58
CA ALA A 8 -7.43 0.26 -11.55
C ALA A 8 -6.85 0.03 -12.95
N HIS A 9 -5.95 0.91 -13.38
CA HIS A 9 -5.17 0.70 -14.61
C HIS A 9 -3.78 0.25 -14.20
N VAL A 10 -3.43 -0.99 -14.53
CA VAL A 10 -2.13 -1.59 -14.24
C VAL A 10 -1.40 -1.74 -15.57
N PRO A 11 -0.34 -0.96 -15.83
CA PRO A 11 0.44 -1.08 -17.05
C PRO A 11 1.12 -2.44 -17.14
N GLU A 12 1.21 -3.00 -18.35
CA GLU A 12 1.88 -4.27 -18.60
C GLU A 12 3.38 -4.22 -18.24
N GLU A 13 4.00 -3.05 -18.39
CA GLU A 13 5.39 -2.80 -18.03
C GLU A 13 5.64 -3.01 -16.53
N LEU A 14 4.65 -2.69 -15.69
CA LEU A 14 4.74 -2.91 -14.25
C LEU A 14 4.64 -4.40 -13.93
N ILE A 15 3.73 -5.13 -14.59
CA ILE A 15 3.58 -6.59 -14.39
C ILE A 15 4.90 -7.28 -14.74
N ARG A 16 5.46 -6.98 -15.92
CA ARG A 16 6.77 -7.51 -16.34
C ARG A 16 7.89 -7.16 -15.38
N ALA A 17 7.89 -5.96 -14.82
CA ALA A 17 8.90 -5.57 -13.84
C ALA A 17 8.79 -6.38 -12.56
N LEU A 18 7.57 -6.61 -12.06
CA LEU A 18 7.32 -7.41 -10.87
C LEU A 18 7.70 -8.88 -11.10
N GLU A 19 7.41 -9.45 -12.27
CA GLU A 19 7.77 -10.84 -12.61
C GLU A 19 9.28 -11.10 -12.70
N ARG A 20 10.09 -10.06 -12.94
CA ARG A 20 11.56 -10.19 -12.88
C ARG A 20 12.09 -10.29 -11.45
N ASP A 21 11.43 -9.59 -10.52
CA ASP A 21 11.98 -9.35 -9.19
C ASP A 21 11.33 -10.27 -8.13
N PHE A 22 10.18 -10.87 -8.44
CA PHE A 22 9.42 -11.73 -7.53
C PHE A 22 9.13 -13.11 -8.14
N THR A 23 9.12 -14.12 -7.27
CA THR A 23 8.58 -15.44 -7.60
C THR A 23 7.05 -15.39 -7.68
N HIS A 24 6.45 -16.37 -8.37
CA HIS A 24 5.00 -16.46 -8.45
C HIS A 24 4.29 -16.48 -7.07
N PRO A 25 4.74 -17.26 -6.05
CA PRO A 25 4.15 -17.17 -4.72
C PRO A 25 4.24 -15.78 -4.09
N GLN A 26 5.37 -15.08 -4.23
CA GLN A 26 5.51 -13.70 -3.72
C GLN A 26 4.59 -12.71 -4.45
N LEU A 27 4.35 -12.92 -5.75
CA LEU A 27 3.39 -12.11 -6.50
C LEU A 27 1.96 -12.34 -6.00
N VAL A 28 1.59 -13.59 -5.69
CA VAL A 28 0.29 -13.91 -5.10
C VAL A 28 0.12 -13.19 -3.76
N GLU A 29 1.14 -13.23 -2.89
CA GLU A 29 1.12 -12.52 -1.61
C GLU A 29 0.99 -11.00 -1.80
N LEU A 30 1.80 -10.41 -2.70
CA LEU A 30 1.77 -8.99 -3.00
C LEU A 30 0.40 -8.53 -3.50
N VAL A 31 -0.16 -9.22 -4.50
CA VAL A 31 -1.47 -8.89 -5.07
C VAL A 31 -2.58 -9.07 -4.04
N THR A 32 -2.47 -10.08 -3.17
CA THR A 32 -3.42 -10.29 -2.07
C THR A 32 -3.40 -9.12 -1.09
N ALA A 33 -2.22 -8.68 -0.66
CA ALA A 33 -2.09 -7.53 0.24
C ALA A 33 -2.68 -6.24 -0.39
N VAL A 34 -2.37 -5.97 -1.67
CA VAL A 34 -2.93 -4.84 -2.42
C VAL A 34 -4.46 -4.93 -2.51
N ALA A 35 -5.02 -6.11 -2.74
CA ALA A 35 -6.46 -6.30 -2.80
C ALA A 35 -7.12 -6.05 -1.44
N MET A 36 -6.53 -6.54 -0.35
CA MET A 36 -7.04 -6.33 1.01
C MET A 36 -7.06 -4.85 1.40
N GLU A 37 -6.00 -4.10 1.12
CA GLU A 37 -5.95 -2.67 1.44
C GLU A 37 -6.93 -1.86 0.58
N ASN A 38 -7.06 -2.19 -0.71
CA ASN A 38 -8.08 -1.57 -1.55
C ASN A 38 -9.51 -1.84 -1.06
N PHE A 39 -9.78 -3.05 -0.57
CA PHE A 39 -11.06 -3.39 0.02
C PHE A 39 -11.31 -2.58 1.30
N ARG A 40 -10.36 -2.56 2.26
CA ARG A 40 -10.48 -1.78 3.50
C ARG A 40 -10.69 -0.31 3.23
N ALA A 41 -9.94 0.29 2.31
CA ALA A 41 -10.09 1.70 1.95
C ALA A 41 -11.49 2.03 1.40
N ARG A 42 -12.08 1.13 0.60
CA ARG A 42 -13.42 1.29 0.04
C ARG A 42 -14.52 1.00 1.05
N PHE A 43 -14.29 0.06 1.96
CA PHE A 43 -15.23 -0.31 3.02
C PHE A 43 -15.26 0.76 4.12
N ASN A 44 -14.10 1.17 4.64
CA ASN A 44 -14.01 2.07 5.78
C ASN A 44 -14.65 3.44 5.50
N ARG A 45 -14.58 3.93 4.25
CA ARG A 45 -15.06 5.27 3.89
C ARG A 45 -16.57 5.49 4.08
N PRO A 46 -17.48 4.70 3.45
CA PRO A 46 -18.92 4.90 3.62
C PRO A 46 -19.41 4.61 5.04
N PHE A 47 -18.68 3.80 5.80
CA PHE A 47 -19.02 3.46 7.18
C PHE A 47 -18.32 4.33 8.22
N ASP A 48 -17.54 5.33 7.78
CA ASP A 48 -16.78 6.25 8.63
C ASP A 48 -15.97 5.51 9.72
N VAL A 49 -15.30 4.41 9.33
CA VAL A 49 -14.47 3.63 10.24
C VAL A 49 -13.21 4.43 10.58
N GLN A 50 -13.10 4.82 11.84
CA GLN A 50 -11.98 5.60 12.37
C GLN A 50 -10.79 4.72 12.77
N SER A 51 -9.66 5.37 13.06
CA SER A 51 -8.56 4.73 13.78
C SER A 51 -8.95 4.42 15.22
N GLU A 52 -8.35 3.37 15.77
CA GLU A 52 -8.47 3.01 17.20
C GLU A 52 -7.48 3.79 18.09
N ASP A 53 -6.91 4.88 17.58
CA ASP A 53 -6.02 5.83 18.27
C ASP A 53 -4.84 5.24 19.07
N PHE A 54 -4.41 4.01 18.75
CA PHE A 54 -3.23 3.36 19.38
C PHE A 54 -1.91 4.12 19.26
N SER A 55 -1.86 5.16 18.42
CA SER A 55 -0.70 6.01 18.17
C SER A 55 -0.87 7.43 18.71
N GLU A 56 -1.82 7.67 19.61
CA GLU A 56 -1.98 8.98 20.25
C GLU A 56 -0.68 9.39 20.97
N GLY A 57 -0.15 10.56 20.62
CA GLY A 57 1.13 11.05 21.13
C GLY A 57 2.38 10.34 20.58
N ALA A 58 2.23 9.31 19.73
CA ALA A 58 3.35 8.68 19.06
C ALA A 58 3.88 9.57 17.92
N PHE A 59 5.19 9.60 17.76
CA PHE A 59 5.87 10.27 16.66
C PHE A 59 6.77 9.28 15.94
N CYS A 60 6.83 9.36 14.61
CA CYS A 60 7.74 8.56 13.80
C CYS A 60 9.05 9.35 13.61
N PRO A 61 10.17 8.98 14.27
CA PRO A 61 11.45 9.61 14.01
C PRO A 61 11.88 9.33 12.58
N LEU A 62 12.11 10.39 11.81
CA LEU A 62 12.79 10.25 10.53
C LEU A 62 14.25 9.88 10.79
N PRO A 63 14.81 8.90 10.05
CA PRO A 63 16.23 8.61 10.15
C PRO A 63 17.05 9.84 9.73
N GLU A 64 18.18 10.08 10.40
CA GLU A 64 19.14 11.08 9.94
C GLU A 64 19.59 10.73 8.52
N ARG A 65 19.66 11.74 7.64
CA ARG A 65 20.26 11.53 6.33
C ARG A 65 21.69 11.09 6.54
N ALA A 66 22.09 10.00 5.90
CA ALA A 66 23.49 9.61 5.84
C ALA A 66 24.31 10.80 5.31
N ALA A 67 25.38 11.16 6.02
CA ALA A 67 26.35 12.11 5.48
C ALA A 67 26.93 11.52 4.20
N GLU A 68 26.91 12.29 3.10
CA GLU A 68 27.60 11.88 1.87
C GLU A 68 29.11 11.72 2.17
N PRO A 69 29.75 10.66 1.64
CA PRO A 69 31.20 10.49 1.77
C PRO A 69 31.99 11.54 0.99
#